data_AF-A0AAE5C8D3-F1
#
_entry.id   AF-A0AAE5C8D3-F1
#
_cell.length_a   1.000
_cell.length_b   1.000
_cell.length_c   1.000
_cell.angle_alpha   90.00
_cell.angle_beta   90.00
_cell.angle_gamma   90.00
#
_symmetry.space_group_name_H-M   'P 1'
#
loop_
_entity.id
_entity.type
_entity.pdbx_description
1 polymer ?
#
loop_
_entity_poly.entity_id
_entity_poly.type
_entity_poly.pdbx_seq_one_letter_code
_entity_poly.pdbx_strand_id
1 'polypeptide(L)'
;MDDRSKKVRDAVMDTFRGWGGYWNVTPRAPAADAEPGESWKLRVHSHPFTHAELDVDLVDAYLDDPDDEELAGRWQAALRPIFDQARGQAG
;
A
#
# COMPACT_ATOMS: atom_id res chain seq x y z
N MET A 1 5.10 -0.40 16.01
CA MET A 1 4.69 -0.79 14.64
C MET A 1 4.99 -2.26 14.51
N ASP A 2 3.96 -3.03 14.21
CA ASP A 2 4.01 -4.49 14.14
C ASP A 2 4.77 -4.97 12.90
N ASP A 3 5.33 -6.19 12.93
CA ASP A 3 6.16 -6.75 11.84
C ASP A 3 5.44 -6.75 10.50
N ARG A 4 4.15 -7.13 10.49
CA ARG A 4 3.31 -7.13 9.28
C ARG A 4 3.11 -5.72 8.72
N SER A 5 2.86 -4.74 9.57
CA SER A 5 2.76 -3.33 9.13
C SER A 5 4.06 -2.86 8.50
N LYS A 6 5.21 -3.27 9.05
CA LYS A 6 6.52 -2.92 8.48
C LYS A 6 6.69 -3.53 7.08
N LYS A 7 6.36 -4.81 6.89
CA LYS A 7 6.40 -5.48 5.58
C LYS A 7 5.51 -4.79 4.54
N VAL A 8 4.26 -4.47 4.90
CA VAL A 8 3.35 -3.69 4.02
C VAL A 8 3.99 -2.35 3.64
N ARG A 9 4.54 -1.62 4.62
CA ARG A 9 5.20 -0.34 4.36
C ARG A 9 6.35 -0.50 3.37
N ASP A 10 7.25 -1.44 3.62
CA ASP A 10 8.43 -1.66 2.78
C ASP A 10 8.00 -2.06 1.36
N ALA A 11 7.01 -2.94 1.18
CA ALA A 11 6.47 -3.35 -0.11
C ALA A 11 5.86 -2.18 -0.91
N VAL A 12 5.03 -1.34 -0.25
CA VAL A 12 4.44 -0.16 -0.89
C VAL A 12 5.52 0.84 -1.28
N MET A 13 6.48 1.08 -0.37
CA MET A 13 7.58 2.01 -0.62
C MET A 13 8.50 1.54 -1.75
N ASP A 14 8.80 0.25 -1.84
CA ASP A 14 9.58 -0.32 -2.93
C ASP A 14 8.89 -0.13 -4.29
N THR A 15 7.58 -0.42 -4.34
CA THR A 15 6.77 -0.21 -5.55
C THR A 15 6.77 1.26 -5.98
N PHE A 16 6.54 2.18 -5.03
CA PHE A 16 6.56 3.62 -5.30
C PHE A 16 7.95 4.10 -5.73
N ARG A 17 9.02 3.53 -5.16
CA ARG A 17 10.40 3.82 -5.56
C ARG A 17 10.65 3.39 -6.99
N GLY A 18 10.12 2.24 -7.41
CA GLY A 18 10.15 1.79 -8.80
C GLY A 18 9.52 2.78 -9.78
N TRP A 19 8.52 3.56 -9.34
CA TRP A 19 7.89 4.64 -10.12
C TRP A 19 8.57 6.01 -9.97
N GLY A 20 9.71 6.07 -9.28
CA GLY A 20 10.50 7.29 -9.09
C GLY A 20 10.06 8.18 -7.93
N GLY A 21 9.32 7.64 -6.96
CA GLY A 21 8.89 8.36 -5.76
C GLY A 21 9.58 7.91 -4.49
N TYR A 22 10.22 8.83 -3.76
CA TYR A 22 10.68 8.59 -2.39
C TYR A 22 9.62 9.07 -1.40
N TRP A 23 8.66 8.19 -1.09
CA TRP A 23 7.56 8.50 -0.20
C TRP A 23 7.67 7.70 1.09
N ASN A 24 7.26 8.31 2.20
CA ASN A 24 7.07 7.58 3.45
C ASN A 24 5.60 7.17 3.57
N VAL A 25 5.33 5.91 3.91
CA VAL A 25 3.97 5.39 4.09
C VAL A 25 3.80 4.86 5.51
N THR A 26 2.66 5.12 6.12
CA THR A 26 2.26 4.52 7.40
C THR A 26 1.02 3.66 7.16
N PRO A 27 1.19 2.34 7.03
CA PRO A 27 0.08 1.41 7.03
C PRO A 27 -0.45 1.21 8.45
N ARG A 28 -1.76 1.01 8.53
CA ARG A 28 -2.47 0.60 9.74
C ARG A 28 -3.25 -0.67 9.41
N ALA A 29 -2.93 -1.74 10.13
CA ALA A 29 -3.59 -3.02 10.00
C ALA A 29 -5.10 -2.90 10.30
N PRO A 30 -5.93 -3.73 9.68
CA PRO A 30 -7.30 -3.96 10.15
C PRO A 30 -7.29 -4.46 11.59
N ALA A 31 -8.43 -4.35 12.28
CA ALA A 31 -8.62 -4.94 13.60
C ALA A 31 -8.43 -6.47 13.55
N ALA A 32 -8.01 -7.08 14.65
CA ALA A 32 -7.80 -8.53 14.68
C ALA A 32 -9.12 -9.32 14.53
N ASP A 33 -10.23 -8.74 14.98
CA ASP A 33 -11.60 -9.26 14.86
C ASP A 33 -12.36 -8.60 13.69
N ALA A 34 -11.62 -8.21 12.65
CA ALA A 34 -12.16 -7.56 11.48
C ALA A 34 -13.25 -8.39 10.77
N GLU A 35 -14.33 -7.75 10.37
CA GLU A 35 -15.33 -8.39 9.51
C GLU A 35 -14.76 -8.60 8.09
N PRO A 36 -15.22 -9.64 7.37
CA PRO A 36 -14.84 -9.82 5.96
C PRO A 36 -15.20 -8.58 5.14
N GLY A 37 -14.19 -8.02 4.44
CA GLY A 37 -14.28 -6.74 3.74
C GLY A 37 -13.45 -5.60 4.36
N GLU A 38 -12.70 -5.88 5.43
CA GLU A 38 -11.82 -4.87 6.02
C GLU A 38 -10.57 -4.61 5.18
N SER A 39 -10.01 -3.39 5.29
CA SER A 39 -8.92 -2.90 4.45
C SER A 39 -7.76 -2.34 5.28
N TRP A 40 -6.53 -2.50 4.78
CA TRP A 40 -5.36 -1.79 5.26
C TRP A 40 -5.48 -0.31 5.00
N LYS A 41 -5.40 0.51 6.04
CA LYS A 41 -5.42 1.98 5.89
C LYS A 41 -4.00 2.48 5.68
N LEU A 42 -3.72 3.04 4.51
CA LEU A 42 -2.46 3.66 4.18
C LEU A 42 -2.53 5.16 4.37
N ARG A 43 -1.55 5.72 5.07
CA ARG A 43 -1.26 7.15 5.08
C ARG A 43 0.04 7.40 4.34
N VAL A 44 -0.04 7.97 3.15
CA VAL A 44 1.11 8.39 2.34
C VAL A 44 1.50 9.81 2.75
N HIS A 45 2.77 9.99 3.13
CA HIS A 45 3.34 11.26 3.57
C HIS A 45 3.76 12.11 2.38
N SER A 46 2.76 12.51 1.59
CA SER A 46 2.84 13.56 0.57
C SER A 46 2.44 14.93 1.16
N HIS A 47 2.62 16.01 0.40
CA HIS A 47 2.09 17.32 0.75
C HIS A 47 0.98 17.72 -0.23
N PRO A 48 -0.31 17.75 0.17
CA PRO A 48 -0.86 17.29 1.45
C PRO A 48 -0.87 15.76 1.60
N PHE A 49 -1.13 15.28 2.83
CA PHE A 49 -1.18 13.84 3.14
C PHE A 49 -2.29 13.13 2.34
N THR A 50 -1.94 12.03 1.66
CA THR A 50 -2.92 11.15 0.99
C THR A 50 -3.26 9.96 1.87
N HIS A 51 -4.56 9.71 2.05
CA HIS A 51 -5.06 8.52 2.73
C HIS A 51 -5.67 7.59 1.69
N ALA A 52 -5.37 6.30 1.79
CA ALA A 52 -5.87 5.28 0.89
C ALA A 52 -6.12 3.97 1.62
N GLU A 53 -6.82 3.06 0.96
CA GLU A 53 -7.16 1.75 1.51
C GLU A 53 -6.66 0.67 0.54
N LEU A 54 -6.17 -0.43 1.09
CA LEU A 54 -5.80 -1.62 0.35
C LEU A 54 -6.57 -2.83 0.87
N ASP A 55 -7.01 -3.66 -0.04
CA ASP A 55 -7.66 -4.93 0.26
C ASP A 55 -6.72 -5.86 1.06
N VAL A 56 -7.25 -6.47 2.13
CA VAL A 56 -6.46 -7.32 3.02
C VAL A 56 -6.00 -8.59 2.31
N ASP A 57 -6.87 -9.22 1.51
CA ASP A 57 -6.54 -10.44 0.80
C ASP A 57 -5.43 -10.21 -0.24
N LEU A 58 -5.49 -9.10 -0.98
CA LEU A 58 -4.43 -8.71 -1.91
C LEU A 58 -3.10 -8.44 -1.18
N VAL A 59 -3.14 -7.72 -0.06
CA VAL A 59 -1.93 -7.44 0.72
C VAL A 59 -1.30 -8.73 1.23
N ASP A 60 -2.11 -9.64 1.78
CA ASP A 60 -1.59 -10.89 2.34
C ASP A 60 -1.08 -11.83 1.25
N ALA A 61 -1.80 -11.96 0.13
CA ALA A 61 -1.36 -12.76 -1.00
C ALA A 61 -0.04 -12.22 -1.59
N TYR A 62 0.07 -10.91 -1.80
CA TYR A 62 1.30 -10.31 -2.34
C TYR A 62 2.49 -10.41 -1.37
N LEU A 63 2.24 -10.34 -0.05
CA LEU A 63 3.30 -10.52 0.94
C LEU A 63 3.74 -11.98 1.10
N ASP A 64 2.86 -12.94 0.82
CA ASP A 64 3.17 -14.36 0.81
C ASP A 64 4.01 -14.74 -0.41
N ASP A 65 3.62 -14.27 -1.61
CA ASP A 65 4.31 -14.55 -2.87
C ASP A 65 4.47 -13.28 -3.76
N PRO A 66 5.46 -12.42 -3.48
CA PRO A 66 5.67 -11.17 -4.23
C PRO A 66 6.26 -11.38 -5.63
N ASP A 67 6.80 -12.58 -5.91
CA ASP A 67 7.39 -12.94 -7.20
C ASP A 67 6.33 -13.40 -8.22
N ASP A 68 5.07 -13.61 -7.80
CA ASP A 68 3.97 -13.95 -8.71
C ASP A 68 3.60 -12.75 -9.61
N GLU A 69 3.68 -12.94 -10.93
CA GLU A 69 3.47 -11.87 -11.91
C GLU A 69 2.02 -11.35 -11.91
N GLU A 70 1.03 -12.20 -11.63
CA GLU A 70 -0.38 -11.81 -11.60
C GLU A 70 -0.67 -10.96 -10.36
N LEU A 71 -0.21 -11.40 -9.19
CA LEU A 71 -0.30 -10.66 -7.92
C LEU A 71 0.47 -9.35 -8.01
N ALA A 72 1.67 -9.34 -8.58
CA ALA A 72 2.44 -8.12 -8.80
C ALA A 72 1.68 -7.13 -9.70
N GLY A 73 1.03 -7.60 -10.76
CA GLY A 73 0.17 -6.78 -11.61
C GLY A 73 -1.02 -6.19 -10.84
N ARG A 74 -1.71 -6.98 -10.02
CA ARG A 74 -2.84 -6.54 -9.19
C ARG A 74 -2.41 -5.55 -8.12
N TRP A 75 -1.28 -5.82 -7.47
CA TRP A 75 -0.66 -4.96 -6.46
C TRP A 75 -0.31 -3.59 -7.03
N GLN A 76 0.38 -3.57 -8.17
CA GLN A 76 0.71 -2.34 -8.88
C GLN A 76 -0.55 -1.59 -9.32
N ALA A 77 -1.57 -2.29 -9.84
CA ALA A 77 -2.84 -1.68 -10.23
C ALA A 77 -3.58 -1.03 -9.05
N ALA A 78 -3.55 -1.64 -7.87
CA ALA A 78 -4.15 -1.09 -6.65
C ALA A 78 -3.37 0.14 -6.13
N LEU A 79 -2.04 0.11 -6.21
CA LEU A 79 -1.17 1.18 -5.74
C LEU A 79 -1.06 2.38 -6.67
N ARG A 80 -1.26 2.17 -7.98
CA ARG A 80 -1.10 3.21 -8.98
C ARG A 80 -1.98 4.45 -8.75
N PRO A 81 -3.30 4.34 -8.54
CA PRO A 81 -4.13 5.51 -8.27
C PRO A 81 -3.72 6.25 -7.00
N ILE A 82 -3.24 5.53 -5.97
CA ILE A 82 -2.75 6.13 -4.72
C ILE A 82 -1.50 6.97 -4.98
N PHE A 83 -0.57 6.44 -5.76
CA PHE A 83 0.64 7.15 -6.17
C PHE A 83 0.32 8.37 -7.02
N ASP A 84 -0.54 8.22 -8.03
CA ASP A 84 -0.92 9.32 -8.92
C ASP A 84 -1.67 10.42 -8.14
N GLN A 85 -2.51 10.06 -7.17
CA GLN A 85 -3.16 11.02 -6.26
C GLN A 85 -2.13 11.74 -5.37
N ALA A 86 -1.19 11.00 -4.75
CA ALA A 86 -0.15 11.57 -3.90
C ALA A 86 0.80 12.50 -4.68
N ARG A 87 1.01 12.22 -5.98
CA ARG A 87 1.82 13.03 -6.90
C ARG A 87 1.05 14.23 -7.48
N GLY A 88 -0.25 14.06 -7.73
CA GLY A 88 -1.10 15.02 -8.46
C GLY A 88 -1.72 16.14 -7.63
N GLN A 89 -1.63 16.10 -6.29
CA GLN A 89 -2.03 17.24 -5.44
C GLN A 89 -0.95 18.34 -5.31
N ALA A 90 0.10 18.28 -6.13
CA ALA A 90 1.11 19.33 -6.31
C ALA A 90 0.88 20.15 -7.59
N GLY A 91 -0.38 20.32 -8.00
CA GLY A 91 -0.80 21.17 -9.13
C GLY A 91 -1.49 22.44 -8.66
#